data_AF-A0A914P9Z1-F1
#
_entry.id   AF-A0A914P9Z1-F1
#
_cell.length_a   1.000
_cell.length_b   1.000
_cell.length_c   1.000
_cell.angle_alpha   90.00
_cell.angle_beta   90.00
_cell.angle_gamma   90.00
#
_symmetry.space_group_name_H-M   'P 1'
#
loop_
_entity.id
_entity.type
_entity.pdbx_description
1 polymer ?
#
loop_
_entity_poly.entity_id
_entity_poly.type
_entity_poly.pdbx_seq_one_letter_code
_entity_poly.pdbx_strand_id
1 'polypeptide(L)'
;MEKVVATINKLQDVFDTIEDRTKSIQLPEIVVVGSQSAGKSSVMEGLVKKDFLPRGTGIVTRRPLLIRLTNVPLNDPLRKKGKLKF
;
A
#
# COMPACT_ATOMS: atom_id res chain seq x y z
N MET A 1 11.02 6.56 7.73
CA MET A 1 9.80 6.14 6.98
C MET A 1 8.96 7.34 6.58
N GLU A 2 8.44 8.13 7.53
CA GLU A 2 7.54 9.26 7.22
C GLU A 2 8.14 10.29 6.25
N LYS A 3 9.43 10.62 6.41
CA LYS A 3 10.13 11.52 5.48
C LYS A 3 10.21 10.97 4.05
N VAL A 4 10.41 9.67 3.86
CA VAL A 4 10.55 9.06 2.53
C VAL A 4 9.19 9.04 1.83
N VAL A 5 8.14 8.65 2.56
CA VAL A 5 6.76 8.70 2.06
C VAL A 5 6.36 10.13 1.69
N ALA A 6 6.68 11.11 2.54
CA ALA A 6 6.38 12.52 2.27
C ALA A 6 7.12 13.05 1.03
N THR A 7 8.38 12.70 0.82
CA THR A 7 9.14 13.10 -0.37
C THR A 7 8.59 12.45 -1.63
N ILE A 8 8.25 11.16 -1.58
CA ILE A 8 7.66 10.44 -2.71
C ILE A 8 6.31 11.04 -3.10
N ASN A 9 5.43 11.34 -2.13
CA ASN A 9 4.13 11.96 -2.40
C ASN A 9 4.27 13.34 -3.02
N LYS A 10 5.18 14.19 -2.51
CA LYS A 10 5.46 15.50 -3.11
C LYS A 10 5.97 15.38 -4.55
N LEU A 11 6.78 14.35 -4.81
CA LEU A 11 7.27 14.08 -6.15
C LEU A 11 6.09 13.70 -7.06
N GLN A 12 5.24 12.77 -6.64
CA GLN A 12 4.02 12.40 -7.37
C GLN A 12 3.15 13.62 -7.71
N ASP A 13 2.89 14.50 -6.74
CA ASP A 13 2.07 15.71 -6.95
C ASP A 13 2.65 16.63 -8.04
N VAL A 14 3.98 16.78 -8.07
CA VAL A 14 4.68 17.58 -9.10
C VAL A 14 4.57 16.93 -10.47
N PHE A 15 4.70 15.61 -10.55
CA PHE A 15 4.56 14.87 -11.81
C PHE A 15 3.12 14.79 -12.31
N ASP A 16 2.11 14.79 -11.43
CA ASP A 16 0.70 14.88 -11.82
C ASP A 16 0.33 16.26 -12.40
N THR A 17 1.03 17.31 -11.95
CA THR A 17 0.80 18.70 -12.43
C THR A 17 1.40 18.93 -13.82
N ILE A 18 2.47 18.20 -14.16
CA ILE A 18 3.09 18.23 -15.48
C ILE A 18 2.33 17.20 -16.32
N GLU A 19 1.52 17.64 -17.28
CA GLU A 19 0.69 16.78 -18.17
C GLU A 19 1.47 15.73 -19.00
N ASP A 20 2.78 15.59 -18.77
CA ASP A 20 3.61 14.53 -19.32
C ASP A 20 3.36 13.19 -18.60
N ARG A 21 2.19 12.60 -18.87
CA ARG A 21 1.77 11.27 -18.39
C ARG A 21 2.73 10.13 -18.78
N THR A 22 3.75 10.42 -19.60
CA THR A 22 4.72 9.42 -20.07
C THR A 22 5.80 9.14 -19.03
N LYS A 23 6.02 10.02 -18.03
CA LYS A 23 6.93 9.79 -16.91
C LYS A 23 6.17 9.50 -15.62
N SER A 24 5.45 8.38 -15.61
CA SER A 24 4.99 7.82 -14.34
C SER A 24 6.22 7.47 -13.50
N ILE A 25 6.35 8.07 -12.30
CA ILE A 25 7.36 7.62 -11.35
C ILE A 25 7.01 6.18 -10.99
N GLN A 26 7.85 5.24 -11.41
CA GLN A 26 7.77 3.88 -10.91
C GLN A 26 8.13 3.91 -9.44
N LEU A 27 7.13 3.69 -8.59
CA LEU A 27 7.36 3.53 -7.16
C LEU A 27 8.12 2.23 -6.93
N PRO A 28 9.08 2.21 -5.99
CA PRO A 28 9.74 0.98 -5.62
C PRO A 28 8.71 -0.01 -5.07
N GLU A 29 8.70 -1.22 -5.63
CA GLU A 29 7.87 -2.30 -5.10
C GLU A 29 8.50 -2.84 -3.81
N ILE A 30 7.68 -2.99 -2.77
CA ILE A 30 8.11 -3.54 -1.49
C ILE A 30 7.65 -5.00 -1.42
N VAL A 31 8.60 -5.92 -1.37
CA VAL A 31 8.34 -7.35 -1.19
C VAL A 31 8.68 -7.73 0.25
N VAL A 32 7.72 -8.36 0.94
CA VAL A 32 7.92 -8.85 2.31
C VAL A 32 8.21 -10.34 2.28
N VAL A 33 9.42 -10.72 2.68
CA VAL A 33 9.88 -12.11 2.77
C VAL A 33 10.30 -12.46 4.19
N GLY A 34 10.15 -13.72 4.60
CA GLY A 34 10.56 -14.17 5.92
C GLY A 34 9.87 -15.47 6.37
N SER A 35 10.45 -16.12 7.37
CA SER A 35 9.92 -17.35 7.97
C SER A 35 8.52 -17.18 8.55
N GLN A 36 7.80 -18.28 8.77
CA GLN A 36 6.49 -18.24 9.43
C GLN A 36 6.56 -17.48 10.75
N SER A 37 5.54 -16.69 11.07
CA SER A 37 5.46 -15.89 12.31
C SER A 37 6.50 -14.76 12.47
N ALA A 38 7.36 -14.48 11.48
CA ALA A 38 8.31 -13.36 11.52
C ALA A 38 7.68 -11.95 11.49
N GLY A 39 6.37 -11.81 11.73
CA GLY A 39 5.70 -10.51 11.73
C GLY A 39 5.42 -9.89 10.35
N LYS A 40 5.52 -10.66 9.26
CA LYS A 40 5.28 -10.18 7.88
C LYS A 40 3.95 -9.42 7.73
N SER A 41 2.87 -10.01 8.23
CA SER A 41 1.54 -9.38 8.20
C SER A 41 1.50 -8.12 9.06
N SER A 42 2.15 -8.14 10.24
CA SER A 42 2.21 -6.99 11.14
C SER A 42 2.98 -5.80 10.56
N VAL A 43 4.06 -6.04 9.81
CA VAL A 43 4.79 -4.97 9.09
C VAL A 43 3.90 -4.34 8.02
N MET A 44 3.19 -5.17 7.25
CA MET A 44 2.26 -4.69 6.21
C MET A 44 1.09 -3.91 6.81
N GLU A 45 0.51 -4.39 7.90
CA GLU A 45 -0.57 -3.69 8.62
C GLU A 45 -0.06 -2.39 9.27
N GLY A 46 1.17 -2.36 9.78
CA GLY A 46 1.81 -1.14 10.30
C GLY A 46 2.05 -0.09 9.22
N LEU A 47 2.40 -0.50 8.00
CA LEU A 47 2.53 0.37 6.83
C LEU A 47 1.19 0.97 6.41
N VAL A 48 0.14 0.15 6.34
CA VAL A 48 -1.20 0.57 5.89
C VAL A 48 -2.01 1.22 7.02
N LYS A 49 -1.58 1.05 8.28
CA LYS A 49 -2.29 1.46 9.51
C LYS A 49 -3.74 0.95 9.57
N LYS A 50 -3.97 -0.26 9.06
CA LYS A 50 -5.27 -0.93 9.06
C LYS A 50 -5.05 -2.43 9.26
N ASP A 51 -5.93 -3.07 10.02
CA ASP A 51 -6.00 -4.53 10.04
C ASP A 51 -6.77 -5.00 8.80
N PHE A 52 -6.08 -5.67 7.89
CA PHE A 52 -6.67 -6.12 6.63
C PHE A 52 -6.13 -7.46 6.15
N LEU A 53 -5.06 -7.98 6.76
CA LEU A 53 -4.57 -9.31 6.44
C LEU A 53 -5.25 -10.33 7.36
N PRO A 54 -5.50 -11.56 6.88
CA PRO A 54 -6.00 -12.60 7.75
C PRO A 54 -5.03 -12.83 8.91
N ARG A 55 -5.56 -13.20 10.07
CA ARG A 55 -4.80 -13.59 11.27
C ARG A 55 -5.24 -14.99 11.68
N GLY A 56 -4.32 -15.79 12.18
CA GLY A 56 -4.59 -17.17 12.59
C GLY A 56 -3.31 -17.92 12.95
N THR A 57 -3.48 -19.13 13.49
CA THR A 57 -2.37 -20.05 13.76
C THR A 57 -1.96 -20.79 12.49
N GLY A 58 -0.68 -21.20 12.39
CA GLY A 58 -0.17 -21.87 11.20
C GLY A 58 0.20 -20.93 10.05
N ILE A 59 0.08 -21.40 8.81
CA ILE A 59 0.39 -20.63 7.59
C ILE A 59 -0.81 -19.77 7.20
N VAL A 60 -0.64 -18.46 7.34
CA VAL A 60 -1.69 -17.46 7.15
C VAL A 60 -1.75 -16.99 5.69
N THR A 61 -0.62 -16.56 5.13
CA THR A 61 -0.53 -16.14 3.72
C THR A 61 -0.22 -17.34 2.84
N ARG A 62 -1.25 -17.95 2.26
CA ARG A 62 -1.12 -19.16 1.41
C ARG A 62 -1.02 -18.85 -0.10
N ARG A 63 -1.23 -17.60 -0.49
CA ARG A 63 -1.11 -17.11 -1.87
C ARG A 63 -0.34 -15.78 -1.87
N PRO A 64 0.49 -15.51 -2.88
CA PRO A 64 1.06 -14.18 -3.06
C PRO A 64 -0.06 -13.13 -3.14
N LEU A 65 0.12 -12.00 -2.44
CA LEU A 65 -0.82 -10.88 -2.45
C LEU A 65 -0.11 -9.67 -3.05
N LEU A 66 -0.69 -9.11 -4.11
CA LEU A 66 -0.28 -7.81 -4.64
C LEU A 66 -1.13 -6.73 -3.99
N ILE A 67 -0.52 -5.90 -3.15
CA ILE A 67 -1.21 -4.82 -2.43
C ILE A 67 -0.83 -3.50 -3.08
N ARG A 68 -1.83 -2.79 -3.61
CA ARG A 68 -1.67 -1.46 -4.19
C ARG A 68 -2.44 -0.45 -3.35
N LEU A 69 -1.74 0.59 -2.90
CA LEU A 69 -2.34 1.72 -2.23
C LEU A 69 -2.68 2.79 -3.26
N THR A 70 -3.93 3.20 -3.32
CA THR A 70 -4.42 4.25 -4.20
C THR A 70 -4.88 5.43 -3.36
N ASN A 71 -4.29 6.61 -3.57
CA ASN A 71 -4.80 7.85 -3.00
C ASN A 71 -6.06 8.26 -3.77
N VAL A 72 -7.15 8.51 -3.04
CA VAL A 72 -8.44 8.92 -3.63
C VAL A 72 -8.87 10.27 -3.05
N PRO A 73 -9.43 11.18 -3.86
CA PRO A 73 -9.93 12.48 -3.40
C PRO A 73 -10.98 12.34 -2.28
N LEU A 74 -11.12 13.36 -1.44
CA LEU A 74 -12.08 13.37 -0.33
C LEU A 74 -13.53 13.14 -0.78
N ASN A 75 -13.87 13.60 -1.99
CA ASN A 75 -15.20 13.50 -2.59
C ASN A 75 -15.41 12.20 -3.38
N ASP A 76 -14.42 11.30 -3.44
CA ASP A 76 -14.52 10.08 -4.22
C ASP A 76 -15.52 9.09 -3.59
N PRO A 77 -16.49 8.55 -4.36
CA PRO A 77 -17.46 7.57 -3.87
C PRO A 77 -16.84 6.25 -3.37
N LEU A 78 -15.62 5.89 -3.81
CA LEU A 78 -14.89 4.72 -3.30
C LEU A 78 -14.48 4.91 -1.83
N ARG A 79 -14.27 6.15 -1.39
CA ARG A 79 -13.91 6.46 0.00
C ARG A 79 -15.03 6.09 0.98
N LYS A 80 -16.29 6.20 0.54
CA LYS A 80 -17.48 5.77 1.32
C LYS A 80 -17.60 4.24 1.42
N LYS A 81 -16.95 3.48 0.53
CA LYS A 81 -17.12 2.04 0.49
C LYS A 81 -16.34 1.28 1.56
N GLY A 82 -15.27 1.83 2.15
CA GLY A 82 -14.56 1.40 3.39
C GLY A 82 -14.12 -0.08 3.54
N LYS A 83 -14.66 -0.98 2.74
CA LYS A 83 -14.53 -2.43 2.75
C LYS A 83 -13.50 -2.76 1.68
N LEU A 84 -12.38 -3.35 2.12
CA LEU A 84 -11.53 -4.08 1.21
C LEU A 84 -12.40 -5.18 0.59
N LYS A 85 -12.57 -5.14 -0.72
CA LYS A 85 -13.09 -6.28 -1.47
C LYS A 85 -11.88 -7.19 -1.71
N PHE A 86 -11.87 -8.34 -1.05
CA PHE A 86 -10.95 -9.44 -1.36
C PHE A 86 -11.46 -10.20 -2.57
#